data_AF-S1N6E9-F1
#
_entry.id   AF-S1N6E9-F1
#
_cell.length_a   1.000
_cell.length_b   1.000
_cell.length_c   1.000
_cell.angle_alpha   90.00
_cell.angle_beta   90.00
_cell.angle_gamma   90.00
#
_symmetry.space_group_name_H-M   'P 1'
#
loop_
_entity.id
_entity.type
_entity.pdbx_description
1 polymer ?
#
loop_
_entity_poly.entity_id
_entity_poly.type
_entity_poly.pdbx_seq_one_letter_code
_entity_poly.pdbx_strand_id
1 'polypeptide(L)'
;MNQLLRTIQSNQLVLGLVYIILGIPVALKPNRSFTIFISILAFILLLYGLQFILRSYQFKRKMGYYDSRMMFGITLLIAAAIVYFLSRALLSIFPIIIGIGILISGISQLMMRLNQSTIQGRPWFGIMLSILIIIGGLIILLNPFSSVLAILQFGGLILIVLGIQSIINYFRLRNRKVF
;
A
#
# COMPACT_ATOMS: atom_id res chain seq x y z
N MET A 1 -25.08 24.70 11.64
CA MET A 1 -25.46 23.44 10.96
C MET A 1 -25.11 23.40 9.47
N ASN A 2 -25.44 24.43 8.67
CA ASN A 2 -25.30 24.39 7.21
C ASN A 2 -23.87 24.39 6.66
N GLN A 3 -22.91 24.98 7.39
CA GLN A 3 -21.49 24.96 6.99
C GLN A 3 -20.86 23.57 7.16
N LEU A 4 -21.09 22.89 8.29
CA LEU A 4 -20.60 21.52 8.52
C LEU A 4 -21.11 20.53 7.46
N LEU A 5 -22.38 20.64 7.07
CA LEU A 5 -22.94 19.79 6.03
C LEU A 5 -22.36 20.08 4.64
N ARG A 6 -22.00 21.33 4.33
CA ARG A 6 -21.30 21.67 3.07
C ARG A 6 -19.87 21.16 3.06
N THR A 7 -19.16 21.24 4.19
CA THR A 7 -17.80 20.69 4.32
C THR A 7 -17.82 19.18 4.13
N ILE A 8 -18.73 18.44 4.79
CA ILE A 8 -18.86 16.99 4.64
C ILE A 8 -19.23 16.60 3.20
N GLN A 9 -20.15 17.32 2.56
CA GLN A 9 -20.56 17.07 1.17
C GLN A 9 -19.41 17.34 0.17
N SER A 10 -18.68 18.44 0.33
CA SER A 10 -17.51 18.75 -0.51
C SER A 10 -16.40 17.71 -0.33
N ASN A 11 -16.19 17.25 0.90
CA ASN A 11 -15.15 16.28 1.23
C ASN A 11 -15.47 14.91 0.60
N GLN A 12 -16.74 14.47 0.58
CA GLN A 12 -17.13 13.20 -0.05
C GLN A 12 -16.97 13.18 -1.57
N LEU A 13 -17.24 14.29 -2.27
CA LEU A 13 -16.96 14.38 -3.72
C LEU A 13 -15.47 14.34 -4.02
N VAL A 14 -14.67 15.13 -3.29
CA VAL A 14 -13.22 15.19 -3.47
C VAL A 14 -12.60 13.82 -3.18
N LEU A 15 -13.00 13.17 -2.07
CA LEU A 15 -12.55 11.82 -1.74
C LEU A 15 -12.95 10.80 -2.81
N GLY A 16 -14.18 10.86 -3.32
CA GLY A 16 -14.65 9.97 -4.39
C GLY A 16 -13.85 10.12 -5.68
N LEU A 17 -13.59 11.35 -6.11
CA LEU A 17 -12.76 11.65 -7.27
C LEU A 17 -11.31 11.19 -7.07
N VAL A 18 -10.73 11.44 -5.90
CA VAL A 18 -9.38 10.98 -5.56
C VAL A 18 -9.29 9.45 -5.63
N TYR A 19 -10.26 8.72 -5.07
CA TYR A 19 -10.26 7.25 -5.14
C TYR A 19 -10.37 6.72 -6.57
N ILE A 20 -11.15 7.36 -7.44
CA ILE A 20 -11.26 6.95 -8.84
C ILE A 20 -9.97 7.27 -9.60
N ILE A 21 -9.42 8.48 -9.45
CA ILE A 21 -8.20 8.92 -10.13
C ILE A 21 -7.01 8.05 -9.73
N LEU A 22 -6.92 7.65 -8.45
CA LEU A 22 -5.88 6.76 -7.96
C LEU A 22 -6.16 5.28 -8.32
N GLY A 23 -7.42 4.86 -8.30
CA GLY A 23 -7.83 3.47 -8.54
C GLY A 23 -7.64 3.01 -9.98
N ILE A 24 -7.97 3.85 -10.97
CA ILE A 24 -7.91 3.49 -12.40
C ILE A 24 -6.48 3.09 -12.85
N PRO A 25 -5.43 3.90 -12.62
CA PRO A 25 -4.06 3.54 -13.03
C PRO A 25 -3.55 2.28 -12.34
N VAL A 26 -3.91 2.10 -11.07
CA VAL A 26 -3.50 0.95 -10.25
C VAL A 26 -4.18 -0.34 -10.76
N ALA A 27 -5.47 -0.29 -11.08
CA ALA A 27 -6.22 -1.42 -11.59
C ALA A 27 -5.77 -1.84 -13.01
N LEU A 28 -5.56 -0.88 -13.92
CA LEU A 28 -5.24 -1.21 -15.32
C LEU A 28 -3.79 -1.63 -15.53
N LYS A 29 -2.84 -0.95 -14.89
CA LYS A 29 -1.39 -1.21 -15.05
C LYS A 29 -0.69 -1.13 -13.70
N PRO A 30 -0.82 -2.15 -12.83
CA PRO A 30 -0.22 -2.15 -11.49
C PRO A 30 1.30 -1.97 -11.57
N ASN A 31 1.95 -2.56 -12.59
CA ASN A 31 3.41 -2.50 -12.75
C ASN A 31 3.90 -1.05 -13.01
N ARG A 32 3.16 -0.28 -13.83
CA ARG A 32 3.47 1.14 -14.08
C ARG A 32 3.22 1.98 -12.84
N SER A 33 2.08 1.79 -12.18
CA SER A 33 1.73 2.49 -10.95
C SER A 33 2.75 2.25 -9.84
N PHE A 34 3.26 1.02 -9.73
CA PHE A 34 4.31 0.67 -8.79
C PHE A 34 5.64 1.37 -9.10
N THR A 35 6.03 1.39 -10.39
CA THR A 35 7.26 2.06 -10.83
C THR A 35 7.20 3.57 -10.57
N ILE A 36 6.04 4.18 -10.82
CA ILE A 36 5.80 5.61 -10.52
C ILE A 36 5.94 5.87 -9.02
N PHE A 37 5.37 5.01 -8.18
CA PHE A 37 5.47 5.14 -6.72
C PHE A 37 6.93 5.10 -6.24
N ILE A 38 7.72 4.13 -6.71
CA ILE A 38 9.16 4.07 -6.40
C ILE A 38 9.89 5.30 -6.92
N SER A 39 9.58 5.76 -8.13
CA SER A 39 10.23 6.93 -8.73
C SER A 39 9.97 8.19 -7.90
N ILE A 40 8.75 8.37 -7.38
CA ILE A 40 8.40 9.48 -6.50
C ILE A 40 9.17 9.37 -5.18
N LEU A 41 9.22 8.18 -4.57
CA LEU A 41 10.01 7.96 -3.35
C LEU A 41 11.49 8.26 -3.57
N ALA A 42 12.09 7.73 -4.64
CA ALA A 42 13.49 7.98 -4.98
C ALA A 42 13.76 9.48 -5.21
N PHE A 43 12.85 10.18 -5.89
CA PHE A 43 12.96 11.62 -6.09
C PHE A 43 12.87 12.41 -4.78
N ILE A 44 11.96 12.05 -3.88
CA ILE A 44 11.85 12.65 -2.54
C ILE A 44 13.15 12.43 -1.76
N LEU A 45 13.69 11.21 -1.74
CA LEU A 45 14.96 10.90 -1.08
C LEU A 45 16.12 11.71 -1.67
N LEU A 46 16.15 11.88 -3.00
CA LEU A 46 17.14 12.71 -3.69
C LEU A 46 17.04 14.17 -3.23
N LEU A 47 15.84 14.75 -3.21
CA LEU A 47 15.63 16.12 -2.74
C LEU A 47 16.08 16.31 -1.29
N TYR A 48 15.75 15.37 -0.40
CA TYR A 48 16.22 15.41 1.00
C TYR A 48 17.74 15.28 1.09
N GLY A 49 18.35 14.35 0.35
CA GLY A 49 19.81 14.21 0.29
C GLY A 49 20.49 15.49 -0.17
N LEU A 50 19.94 16.16 -1.19
CA LEU A 50 20.45 17.43 -1.71
C LEU A 50 20.33 18.55 -0.67
N GLN A 51 19.20 18.66 0.03
CA GLN A 51 19.02 19.66 1.09
C GLN A 51 20.01 19.46 2.25
N PHE A 52 20.30 18.22 2.63
CA PHE A 52 21.29 17.93 3.67
C PHE A 52 22.71 18.33 3.22
N ILE A 53 23.09 18.07 1.97
CA ILE A 53 24.39 18.48 1.42
C ILE A 53 24.52 20.01 1.37
N LEU A 54 23.49 20.72 0.92
CA LEU A 54 23.49 22.18 0.86
C LEU A 54 23.62 22.81 2.25
N ARG A 55 22.92 22.26 3.25
CA ARG A 55 23.04 22.70 4.66
C ARG A 55 24.43 22.39 5.22
N SER A 56 25.01 21.24 4.90
CA SER A 56 26.40 20.90 5.28
C SER A 56 27.43 21.87 4.68
N TYR A 57 27.24 22.29 3.43
CA TYR A 57 28.12 23.28 2.80
C TYR A 57 28.05 24.67 3.46
N GLN A 58 26.86 25.08 3.90
CA GLN A 58 26.65 26.32 4.65
C GLN A 58 27.25 26.26 6.07
N PHE A 59 27.20 25.10 6.74
CA PHE A 59 27.84 24.89 8.03
C PHE A 59 29.37 24.87 7.92
N LYS A 60 29.93 24.27 6.86
CA LYS A 60 31.37 24.30 6.56
C LYS A 60 31.89 25.74 6.38
N ARG A 61 31.11 26.62 5.72
CA ARG A 61 31.44 28.06 5.57
C ARG A 61 31.39 28.84 6.90
N LYS A 62 30.67 28.37 7.92
CA LYS A 62 30.50 29.08 9.20
C LYS A 62 31.42 28.59 10.32
N MET A 63 31.84 27.32 10.34
CA MET A 63 32.57 26.72 11.48
C MET A 63 33.87 25.98 11.13
N GLY A 64 34.27 25.90 9.85
CA GLY A 64 35.59 25.37 9.45
C GLY A 64 35.77 23.84 9.52
N TYR A 65 34.83 23.10 10.11
CA TYR A 65 34.84 21.63 10.17
C TYR A 65 33.64 21.01 9.46
N TYR A 66 33.80 19.75 9.03
CA TYR A 66 32.71 18.95 8.49
C TYR A 66 31.83 18.42 9.62
N ASP A 67 30.59 18.88 9.68
CA ASP A 67 29.58 18.39 10.62
C ASP A 67 29.08 16.98 10.21
N SER A 68 28.72 16.16 11.20
CA SER A 68 28.09 14.83 11.11
C SER A 68 26.94 14.73 10.09
N ARG A 69 26.29 15.86 9.80
CA ARG A 69 25.21 16.02 8.82
C ARG A 69 25.64 15.70 7.38
N MET A 70 26.93 15.83 7.05
CA MET A 70 27.43 15.51 5.71
C MET A 70 27.47 14.00 5.47
N MET A 71 27.82 13.22 6.48
CA MET A 71 27.75 11.76 6.42
C MET A 71 26.29 11.30 6.24
N PHE A 72 25.34 11.89 6.96
CA PHE A 72 23.92 11.60 6.78
C PHE A 72 23.42 11.90 5.36
N GLY A 73 23.83 13.02 4.75
CA GLY A 73 23.46 13.37 3.37
C GLY A 73 24.01 12.38 2.33
N ILE A 74 25.25 11.92 2.49
CA ILE A 74 25.87 10.91 1.62
C ILE A 74 25.16 9.55 1.79
N THR A 75 24.90 9.14 3.03
CA THR A 75 24.16 7.91 3.32
C THR A 75 22.76 7.94 2.71
N LEU A 76 22.06 9.08 2.75
CA LEU A 76 20.75 9.27 2.11
C LEU A 76 20.82 9.14 0.58
N LEU A 77 21.86 9.69 -0.08
CA LEU A 77 22.04 9.53 -1.52
C LEU A 77 22.35 8.09 -1.92
N ILE A 78 23.22 7.41 -1.16
CA ILE A 78 23.52 5.99 -1.36
C ILE A 78 22.25 5.16 -1.16
N ALA A 79 21.47 5.44 -0.11
CA ALA A 79 20.19 4.79 0.13
C ALA A 79 19.19 5.04 -1.02
N ALA A 80 19.13 6.25 -1.59
CA ALA A 80 18.28 6.56 -2.73
C ALA A 80 18.65 5.72 -3.97
N ALA A 81 19.95 5.61 -4.26
CA ALA A 81 20.45 4.79 -5.36
C ALA A 81 20.16 3.30 -5.12
N ILE A 82 20.41 2.79 -3.90
CA ILE A 82 20.09 1.41 -3.52
C ILE A 82 18.59 1.16 -3.67
N VAL A 83 17.73 2.03 -3.17
CA VAL A 83 16.27 1.86 -3.30
C VAL A 83 15.87 1.85 -4.77
N TYR A 84 16.46 2.70 -5.62
CA TYR A 84 16.15 2.72 -7.04
C TYR A 84 16.56 1.40 -7.75
N PHE A 85 17.82 0.97 -7.59
CA PHE A 85 18.36 -0.21 -8.27
C PHE A 85 17.90 -1.54 -7.66
N LEU A 86 17.83 -1.60 -6.33
CA LEU A 86 17.46 -2.80 -5.57
C LEU A 86 15.97 -2.88 -5.28
N SER A 87 15.16 -1.89 -5.71
CA SER A 87 13.70 -1.89 -5.55
C SER A 87 13.11 -3.25 -5.90
N ARG A 88 13.41 -3.79 -7.09
CA ARG A 88 12.88 -5.08 -7.54
C ARG A 88 13.19 -6.24 -6.57
N ALA A 89 14.41 -6.29 -6.02
CA ALA A 89 14.81 -7.34 -5.09
C ALA A 89 14.12 -7.18 -3.72
N LEU A 90 14.13 -5.96 -3.17
CA LEU A 90 13.44 -5.65 -1.90
C LEU A 90 11.95 -6.00 -1.99
N LEU A 91 11.32 -5.72 -3.12
CA LEU A 91 9.90 -6.00 -3.37
C LEU A 91 9.57 -7.48 -3.49
N SER A 92 10.54 -8.33 -3.80
CA SER A 92 10.31 -9.77 -3.81
C SER A 92 10.37 -10.37 -2.41
N ILE A 93 11.13 -9.76 -1.50
CA ILE A 93 11.36 -10.26 -0.14
C ILE A 93 10.11 -10.06 0.75
N PHE A 94 9.48 -8.89 0.71
CA PHE A 94 8.30 -8.60 1.54
C PHE A 94 7.15 -9.60 1.33
N PRO A 95 6.73 -9.91 0.09
CA PRO A 95 5.65 -10.86 -0.18
C PRO A 95 6.03 -12.28 0.21
N ILE A 96 7.31 -12.66 0.11
CA ILE A 96 7.76 -13.98 0.57
C ILE A 96 7.55 -14.13 2.08
N ILE A 97 7.96 -13.13 2.87
CA ILE A 97 7.76 -13.14 4.33
C ILE A 97 6.27 -13.23 4.66
N ILE A 98 5.45 -12.41 4.00
CA ILE A 98 3.99 -12.41 4.18
C ILE A 98 3.39 -13.77 3.76
N GLY A 99 3.82 -14.32 2.62
CA GLY A 99 3.36 -15.60 2.08
C GLY A 99 3.64 -16.77 3.02
N ILE A 100 4.84 -16.81 3.62
CA ILE A 100 5.18 -17.79 4.65
C ILE A 100 4.24 -17.63 5.85
N GLY A 101 4.01 -16.40 6.34
CA GLY A 101 3.10 -16.14 7.45
C GLY A 101 1.65 -16.57 7.16
N ILE A 102 1.18 -16.34 5.94
CA ILE A 102 -0.15 -16.77 5.48
C ILE A 102 -0.24 -18.30 5.42
N LEU A 103 0.79 -18.98 4.92
CA LEU A 103 0.84 -20.44 4.90
C LEU A 103 0.78 -21.04 6.30
N ILE A 104 1.61 -20.55 7.22
CA ILE A 104 1.62 -21.01 8.62
C ILE A 104 0.26 -20.79 9.26
N SER A 105 -0.36 -19.63 9.00
CA SER A 105 -1.70 -19.29 9.51
C SER A 105 -2.78 -20.19 8.92
N GLY A 106 -2.70 -20.52 7.62
CA GLY A 106 -3.64 -21.39 6.92
C GLY A 106 -3.56 -22.84 7.43
N ILE A 107 -2.34 -23.36 7.60
CA ILE A 107 -2.10 -24.70 8.17
C ILE A 107 -2.59 -24.76 9.62
N SER A 108 -2.26 -23.76 10.44
CA SER A 108 -2.72 -23.68 11.84
C SER A 108 -4.25 -23.69 11.95
N GLN A 109 -4.93 -22.89 11.12
CA GLN A 109 -6.40 -22.85 11.08
C GLN A 109 -6.99 -24.18 10.58
N LEU A 110 -6.36 -24.85 9.63
CA LEU A 110 -6.78 -26.17 9.16
C LEU A 110 -6.71 -27.19 10.30
N MET A 111 -5.57 -27.26 11.00
CA MET A 111 -5.37 -28.18 12.14
C MET A 111 -6.37 -27.92 13.27
N MET A 112 -6.57 -26.65 13.63
CA MET A 112 -7.55 -26.27 14.65
C MET A 112 -8.97 -26.70 14.28
N ARG A 113 -9.38 -26.48 13.03
CA ARG A 113 -10.72 -26.84 12.55
C ARG A 113 -10.92 -28.34 12.43
N LEU A 114 -9.90 -29.10 12.04
CA LEU A 114 -9.95 -30.56 12.03
C LEU A 114 -10.13 -31.11 13.45
N ASN A 115 -9.42 -30.55 14.43
CA ASN A 115 -9.53 -30.97 15.84
C ASN A 115 -10.86 -30.55 16.50
N GLN A 116 -11.48 -29.45 16.03
CA GLN A 116 -12.78 -28.94 16.51
C GLN A 116 -13.98 -29.48 15.73
N SER A 117 -13.76 -30.12 14.58
CA SER A 117 -14.83 -30.61 13.68
C SER A 117 -15.73 -31.66 14.32
N THR A 118 -15.31 -32.24 15.44
CA THR A 118 -16.06 -33.21 16.24
C THR A 118 -17.20 -32.58 17.05
N ILE A 119 -17.26 -31.24 17.24
CA ILE A 119 -18.11 -30.60 18.26
C ILE A 119 -19.16 -29.62 17.69
N GLN A 120 -18.98 -29.01 16.51
CA GLN A 120 -19.92 -27.98 16.01
C GLN A 120 -20.24 -28.09 14.51
N GLY A 121 -21.50 -27.85 14.17
CA GLY A 121 -22.07 -28.01 12.82
C GLY A 121 -21.46 -27.10 11.74
N ARG A 122 -21.39 -27.67 10.52
CA ARG A 122 -20.76 -27.16 9.27
C ARG A 122 -19.24 -26.89 9.33
N PRO A 123 -18.41 -27.88 9.74
CA PRO A 123 -16.94 -27.76 9.70
C PRO A 123 -16.38 -27.57 8.28
N TRP A 124 -17.14 -28.00 7.26
CA TRP A 124 -16.78 -27.95 5.85
C TRP A 124 -16.44 -26.54 5.33
N PHE A 125 -17.21 -25.51 5.74
CA PHE A 125 -16.97 -24.14 5.26
C PHE A 125 -15.64 -23.58 5.81
N GLY A 126 -15.35 -23.85 7.08
CA GLY A 126 -14.07 -23.50 7.68
C GLY A 126 -12.89 -24.25 7.04
N ILE A 127 -13.04 -25.55 6.76
CA ILE A 127 -11.97 -26.32 6.11
C ILE A 127 -11.69 -25.77 4.70
N MET A 128 -12.73 -25.47 3.91
CA MET A 128 -12.56 -24.85 2.59
C MET A 128 -11.84 -23.50 2.66
N LEU A 129 -12.20 -22.64 3.62
CA LEU A 129 -11.51 -21.35 3.80
C LEU A 129 -10.04 -21.51 4.17
N SER A 130 -9.70 -22.47 5.05
CA SER A 130 -8.30 -22.74 5.40
C SER A 130 -7.49 -23.22 4.19
N ILE A 131 -8.07 -24.10 3.37
CA ILE A 131 -7.45 -24.57 2.12
C ILE A 131 -7.22 -23.39 1.17
N LEU A 132 -8.20 -22.48 1.03
CA LEU A 132 -8.08 -21.29 0.18
C LEU A 132 -6.94 -20.37 0.65
N ILE A 133 -6.77 -20.20 1.96
CA ILE A 133 -5.68 -19.42 2.56
C ILE A 133 -4.32 -20.08 2.26
N ILE A 134 -4.22 -21.40 2.39
CA ILE A 134 -2.99 -22.15 2.07
C ILE A 134 -2.65 -21.98 0.58
N ILE A 135 -3.62 -22.16 -0.31
CA ILE A 135 -3.42 -21.96 -1.76
C ILE A 135 -2.97 -20.53 -2.04
N GLY A 136 -3.60 -19.53 -1.42
CA GLY A 136 -3.21 -18.13 -1.54
C GLY A 136 -1.76 -17.88 -1.11
N GLY A 137 -1.35 -18.43 0.04
CA GLY A 137 0.03 -18.35 0.51
C GLY A 137 1.02 -19.02 -0.45
N LEU A 138 0.65 -20.17 -1.02
CA LEU A 138 1.48 -20.90 -1.99
C LEU A 138 1.67 -20.11 -3.29
N ILE A 139 0.59 -19.51 -3.82
CA ILE A 139 0.63 -18.67 -5.01
C ILE A 139 1.59 -17.49 -4.80
N ILE A 140 1.54 -16.86 -3.62
CA ILE A 140 2.45 -15.77 -3.24
C ILE A 140 3.91 -16.23 -3.22
N LEU A 141 4.20 -17.43 -2.72
CA LEU A 141 5.57 -17.95 -2.71
C LEU A 141 6.10 -18.31 -4.09
N LEU A 142 5.25 -18.89 -4.94
CA LEU A 142 5.65 -19.30 -6.29
C LEU A 142 5.91 -18.09 -7.19
N ASN A 143 5.15 -17.01 -7.04
CA ASN A 143 5.30 -15.79 -7.83
C ASN A 143 5.04 -14.51 -7.02
N PRO A 144 5.96 -14.12 -6.11
CA PRO A 144 5.74 -13.04 -5.15
C PRO A 144 5.44 -11.70 -5.82
N PHE A 145 6.15 -11.39 -6.92
CA PHE A 145 5.95 -10.14 -7.63
C PHE A 145 4.58 -10.08 -8.31
N SER A 146 4.20 -11.13 -9.03
CA SER A 146 2.89 -11.20 -9.71
C SER A 146 1.74 -11.19 -8.70
N SER A 147 1.89 -11.83 -7.54
CA SER A 147 0.89 -11.79 -6.48
C SER A 147 0.67 -10.40 -5.90
N VAL A 148 1.73 -9.61 -5.70
CA VAL A 148 1.60 -8.20 -5.30
C VAL A 148 0.85 -7.41 -6.37
N LEU A 149 1.20 -7.60 -7.65
CA LEU A 149 0.50 -6.91 -8.74
C LEU A 149 -0.99 -7.27 -8.78
N ALA A 150 -1.34 -8.53 -8.57
CA ALA A 150 -2.73 -8.99 -8.52
C ALA A 150 -3.49 -8.38 -7.33
N ILE A 151 -2.87 -8.35 -6.14
CA ILE A 151 -3.44 -7.70 -4.95
C ILE A 151 -3.65 -6.20 -5.21
N LEU A 152 -2.69 -5.53 -5.85
CA LEU A 152 -2.82 -4.13 -6.22
C LEU A 152 -3.94 -3.90 -7.24
N GLN A 153 -4.09 -4.78 -8.23
CA GLN A 153 -5.20 -4.69 -9.19
C GLN A 153 -6.55 -4.82 -8.49
N PHE A 154 -6.68 -5.82 -7.63
CA PHE A 154 -7.90 -6.04 -6.85
C PHE A 154 -8.17 -4.85 -5.91
N GLY A 155 -7.14 -4.32 -5.26
CA GLY A 155 -7.22 -3.11 -4.45
C GLY A 155 -7.63 -1.88 -5.27
N GLY A 156 -7.10 -1.71 -6.49
CA GLY A 156 -7.48 -0.66 -7.42
C GLY A 156 -8.96 -0.74 -7.82
N LEU A 157 -9.46 -1.94 -8.08
CA LEU A 157 -10.90 -2.16 -8.33
C LEU A 157 -11.74 -1.80 -7.10
N ILE A 158 -11.33 -2.19 -5.90
CA ILE A 158 -12.00 -1.80 -4.66
C ILE A 158 -12.01 -0.27 -4.51
N LEU A 159 -10.90 0.42 -4.80
CA LEU A 159 -10.83 1.88 -4.75
C LEU A 159 -11.83 2.53 -5.71
N ILE A 160 -11.98 1.99 -6.93
CA ILE A 160 -12.97 2.48 -7.88
C ILE A 160 -14.39 2.29 -7.32
N VAL A 161 -14.69 1.11 -6.75
CA VAL A 161 -16.00 0.83 -6.13
C VAL A 161 -16.27 1.80 -4.98
N LEU A 162 -15.29 2.03 -4.10
CA LEU A 162 -15.39 2.99 -3.00
C LEU A 162 -15.59 4.43 -3.50
N GLY A 163 -14.91 4.81 -4.57
CA GLY A 163 -15.07 6.11 -5.22
C GLY A 163 -16.49 6.30 -5.76
N ILE A 164 -17.03 5.30 -6.45
CA ILE A 164 -18.42 5.30 -6.94
C ILE A 164 -19.40 5.39 -5.76
N GLN A 165 -19.20 4.60 -4.70
CA GLN A 165 -20.04 4.66 -3.50
C GLN A 165 -20.01 6.04 -2.84
N SER A 166 -18.84 6.69 -2.76
CA SER A 166 -18.71 8.05 -2.21
C SER A 166 -19.49 9.08 -3.03
N ILE A 167 -19.45 8.98 -4.37
CA ILE A 167 -20.22 9.85 -5.25
C ILE A 167 -21.73 9.62 -5.08
N ILE A 168 -22.17 8.36 -5.02
CA ILE A 168 -23.58 8.02 -4.77
C ILE A 168 -24.04 8.59 -3.42
N ASN A 169 -23.22 8.47 -2.38
CA ASN A 169 -23.53 9.01 -1.05
C ASN A 169 -23.65 10.54 -1.06
N TYR A 170 -22.79 11.24 -1.82
CA TYR A 170 -22.92 12.68 -2.02
C TYR A 170 -24.29 13.06 -2.62
N PHE A 171 -24.72 12.39 -3.69
CA PHE A 171 -26.02 12.66 -4.32
C PHE A 171 -27.19 12.30 -3.40
N ARG A 172 -27.10 11.21 -2.64
CA ARG A 172 -28.12 10.81 -1.65
C ARG A 172 -28.24 11.82 -0.51
N LEU A 173 -27.12 12.36 0.00
CA LEU A 173 -27.10 13.39 1.04
C LEU A 173 -27.56 14.76 0.54
N ARG A 174 -27.39 15.05 -0.76
CA ARG A 174 -27.95 16.25 -1.40
C ARG A 174 -29.47 16.15 -1.55
N ASN A 175 -30.00 14.99 -1.93
CA ASN A 175 -31.44 14.78 -2.10
C ASN A 175 -32.22 14.69 -0.77
N ARG A 176 -31.58 14.32 0.34
CA ARG A 176 -32.23 14.28 1.68
C ARG A 176 -32.46 15.65 2.33
N LYS A 177 -32.04 16.76 1.70
CA LYS A 177 -32.29 18.13 2.18
C LYS A 177 -33.51 18.82 1.52
N VAL A 178 -34.39 18.05 0.86
CA VAL A 178 -35.59 18.55 0.17
C VAL A 178 -36.89 18.27 0.97
N PHE A 179 -36.79 17.98 2.27
CA PHE A 179 -37.94 18.01 3.18
C PHE A 179 -37.70 19.05 4.26
#